data_AF-A0A6I0FKV9-F1
#
_entry.id   AF-A0A6I0FKV9-F1
#
_cell.length_a   1.000
_cell.length_b   1.000
_cell.length_c   1.000
_cell.angle_alpha   90.00
_cell.angle_beta   90.00
_cell.angle_gamma   90.00
#
_symmetry.space_group_name_H-M   'P 1'
#
loop_
_entity.id
_entity.type
_entity.pdbx_description
1 polymer ?
#
loop_
_entity_poly.entity_id
_entity_poly.type
_entity_poly.pdbx_seq_one_letter_code
_entity_poly.pdbx_strand_id
1 'polypeptide(L)'
;MKGFLKGIWHPVIDMSKCRNCGFCYEFCPKGVFVKSNAGVEVKNHSECVDGCHGCEWKCPSNAISFPEPITREYVVKVVRWSKDKGRAYPDAFVNYAIKNNIITEEDLKDEALGKS
;
A
#
# COMPACT_ATOMS: atom_id res chain seq x y z
N MET A 1 0.86 19.85 12.03
CA MET A 1 0.23 18.51 11.99
C MET A 1 -0.34 18.24 10.60
N LYS A 2 0.42 17.60 9.68
CA LYS A 2 -0.13 17.10 8.41
C LYS A 2 0.67 15.87 7.91
N GLY A 3 -0.06 14.77 7.74
CA GLY A 3 0.14 13.70 6.74
C GLY A 3 1.51 13.06 6.60
N PHE A 4 1.75 11.95 7.32
CA PHE A 4 3.00 11.17 7.21
C PHE A 4 2.78 9.75 6.66
N LEU A 5 1.75 9.55 5.82
CA LEU A 5 1.34 8.24 5.27
C LEU A 5 1.07 8.21 3.78
N LYS A 6 1.41 9.29 3.09
CA LYS A 6 1.15 9.46 1.66
C LYS A 6 1.91 8.36 0.88
N GLY A 7 1.18 7.38 0.33
CA GLY A 7 1.72 6.38 -0.60
C GLY A 7 1.72 4.92 -0.13
N ILE A 8 1.42 4.62 1.13
CA ILE A 8 1.21 3.22 1.59
C ILE A 8 -0.19 2.76 1.20
N TRP A 9 -1.18 3.65 1.35
CA TRP A 9 -2.55 3.40 0.94
C TRP A 9 -2.73 3.70 -0.54
N HIS A 10 -2.95 2.67 -1.36
CA HIS A 10 -3.28 2.84 -2.77
C HIS A 10 -4.04 1.63 -3.31
N PRO A 11 -4.85 1.77 -4.37
CA PRO A 11 -5.50 0.63 -5.00
C PRO A 11 -4.48 -0.26 -5.72
N VAL A 12 -4.76 -1.55 -5.80
CA VAL A 12 -4.10 -2.55 -6.64
C VAL A 12 -5.16 -3.14 -7.56
N ILE A 13 -4.85 -3.29 -8.85
CA ILE A 13 -5.78 -3.85 -9.85
C ILE A 13 -5.36 -5.30 -10.15
N ASP A 14 -6.24 -6.25 -9.86
CA ASP A 14 -6.14 -7.63 -10.33
C ASP A 14 -6.56 -7.70 -11.81
N MET A 15 -5.56 -7.72 -12.69
CA MET A 15 -5.78 -7.73 -14.14
C MET A 15 -6.45 -9.02 -14.65
N SER A 16 -6.47 -10.11 -13.87
CA SER A 16 -7.21 -11.32 -14.24
C SER A 16 -8.73 -11.15 -14.10
N LYS A 17 -9.17 -10.24 -13.23
CA LYS A 17 -10.58 -9.89 -13.01
C LYS A 17 -11.00 -8.60 -13.70
N CYS A 18 -10.03 -7.74 -14.02
CA CYS A 18 -10.28 -6.45 -14.64
C CYS A 18 -10.85 -6.62 -16.05
N ARG A 19 -12.08 -6.12 -16.27
CA ARG A 19 -12.72 -6.09 -17.60
C ARG A 19 -12.45 -4.80 -18.38
N ASN A 20 -11.43 -4.05 -17.96
CA ASN A 20 -11.02 -2.78 -18.54
C ASN A 20 -12.16 -1.75 -18.75
N CYS A 21 -13.11 -1.70 -17.81
CA CYS A 21 -14.31 -0.86 -17.95
C CYS A 21 -14.07 0.65 -17.80
N GLY A 22 -12.91 1.07 -17.28
CA GLY A 22 -12.58 2.49 -17.11
C GLY A 22 -13.16 3.17 -15.87
N PHE A 23 -14.10 2.52 -15.15
CA PHE A 23 -14.86 3.18 -14.08
C PHE A 23 -13.98 3.78 -12.97
N CYS A 24 -12.93 3.08 -12.53
CA CYS A 24 -12.05 3.58 -11.47
C CYS A 24 -11.33 4.88 -11.85
N TYR A 25 -10.98 5.05 -13.13
CA TYR A 25 -10.40 6.28 -13.66
C TYR A 25 -11.41 7.43 -13.67
N GLU A 26 -12.65 7.17 -14.10
CA GLU A 26 -13.70 8.20 -14.17
C GLU A 26 -14.21 8.61 -12.78
N PHE A 27 -14.30 7.64 -11.87
CA PHE A 27 -14.82 7.86 -10.52
C PHE A 27 -13.84 8.62 -9.62
N CYS A 28 -12.53 8.36 -9.73
CA CYS A 28 -11.56 8.86 -8.76
C CYS A 28 -11.06 10.27 -9.16
N PRO A 29 -11.49 11.35 -8.47
CA PRO A 29 -11.10 12.71 -8.84
C PRO A 29 -9.66 13.04 -8.45
N LYS A 30 -8.97 12.14 -7.75
CA LYS A 30 -7.63 12.35 -7.21
C LYS A 30 -6.54 12.09 -8.25
N GLY A 31 -6.89 11.62 -9.44
CA GLY A 31 -5.90 11.34 -10.49
C GLY A 31 -4.98 10.16 -10.16
N VAL A 32 -5.41 9.23 -9.31
CA VAL A 32 -4.65 8.01 -8.94
C VAL A 32 -4.39 7.13 -10.16
N PHE A 33 -5.37 7.05 -11.06
CA PHE A 33 -5.38 6.19 -12.23
C PHE A 33 -5.01 6.96 -13.50
N VAL A 34 -4.39 6.25 -14.45
CA VAL A 34 -4.16 6.70 -15.83
C VAL A 34 -4.76 5.67 -16.77
N LYS A 35 -5.43 6.15 -17.83
CA LYS A 35 -6.06 5.31 -18.86
C LYS A 35 -5.23 5.34 -20.14
N SER A 36 -5.00 4.17 -20.73
CA SER A 36 -4.33 3.98 -22.02
C SER A 36 -5.09 2.97 -22.88
N ASN A 37 -4.59 2.68 -24.08
CA ASN A 37 -5.14 1.64 -24.95
C ASN A 37 -5.03 0.23 -24.32
N ALA A 38 -4.05 0.00 -23.44
CA ALA A 38 -3.89 -1.25 -22.72
C ALA A 38 -4.82 -1.36 -21.50
N GLY A 39 -5.42 -0.24 -21.08
CA GLY A 39 -6.39 -0.17 -20.01
C GLY A 39 -6.05 0.84 -18.93
N VAL A 40 -6.63 0.63 -17.74
CA VAL A 40 -6.41 1.52 -16.59
C VAL A 40 -5.29 0.99 -15.71
N GLU A 41 -4.35 1.87 -15.36
CA GLU A 41 -3.23 1.59 -14.48
C GLU A 41 -3.22 2.55 -13.29
N VAL A 42 -2.69 2.10 -12.15
CA VAL A 42 -2.41 2.96 -10.99
C VAL A 42 -1.02 3.59 -11.20
N LYS A 43 -0.95 4.91 -11.35
CA LYS A 43 0.32 5.62 -11.54
C LYS A 43 0.64 6.54 -10.35
N ASN A 44 -0.37 7.24 -9.84
CA ASN A 44 -0.18 8.27 -8.81
C ASN A 44 -0.62 7.75 -7.44
N HIS A 45 0.10 6.74 -6.94
CA HIS A 45 -0.17 6.06 -5.67
C HIS A 45 -0.33 7.05 -4.50
N SER A 46 0.50 8.09 -4.46
CA SER A 46 0.48 9.12 -3.42
C SER A 46 -0.78 9.98 -3.41
N GLU A 47 -1.53 10.06 -4.51
CA GLU A 47 -2.75 10.89 -4.57
C GLU A 47 -3.97 10.19 -4.00
N CYS A 48 -3.86 8.89 -3.68
CA CYS A 48 -4.91 8.18 -3.00
C CYS A 48 -5.15 8.78 -1.60
N VAL A 49 -6.42 8.92 -1.23
CA VAL A 49 -6.80 9.36 0.11
C VAL A 49 -6.70 8.17 1.05
N ASP A 50 -5.87 8.28 2.08
CA ASP A 50 -5.71 7.25 3.11
C ASP A 50 -7.08 6.80 3.65
N GLY A 51 -7.33 5.49 3.65
CA GLY A 51 -8.59 4.89 4.11
C GLY A 51 -9.78 5.03 3.14
N CYS A 52 -9.60 5.62 1.95
CA CYS A 52 -10.64 5.64 0.93
C CYS A 52 -10.73 4.29 0.21
N HIS A 53 -11.92 3.70 0.19
CA HIS A 53 -12.23 2.45 -0.51
C HIS A 53 -13.18 2.63 -1.71
N GLY A 54 -13.46 3.86 -2.12
CA GLY A 54 -14.53 4.15 -3.07
C GLY A 54 -14.38 3.41 -4.42
N CYS A 55 -13.16 3.32 -4.96
CA CYS A 55 -12.92 2.62 -6.23
C CYS A 55 -13.01 1.10 -6.11
N GLU A 56 -12.72 0.53 -4.94
CA GLU A 56 -12.92 -0.90 -4.66
C GLU A 56 -14.43 -1.21 -4.66
N TRP A 57 -15.21 -0.49 -3.84
CA TRP A 57 -16.65 -0.73 -3.71
C TRP A 57 -17.44 -0.52 -4.99
N LYS A 58 -16.97 0.37 -5.87
CA LYS A 58 -17.64 0.66 -7.14
C LYS A 58 -17.16 -0.19 -8.30
N CYS A 59 -16.11 -0.99 -8.13
CA CYS A 59 -15.59 -1.83 -9.21
C CYS A 59 -16.59 -2.93 -9.58
N PRO A 60 -17.18 -2.93 -10.79
CA PRO A 60 -18.23 -3.90 -11.16
C PRO A 60 -17.68 -5.32 -11.41
N SER A 61 -16.37 -5.52 -11.31
CA SER A 61 -15.71 -6.82 -11.43
C SER A 61 -14.95 -7.22 -10.18
N ASN A 62 -15.07 -6.46 -9.08
CA ASN A 62 -14.31 -6.69 -7.84
C ASN A 62 -12.81 -6.91 -8.10
N ALA A 63 -12.25 -6.14 -9.03
CA ALA A 63 -10.87 -6.27 -9.49
C ALA A 63 -9.92 -5.31 -8.77
N ILE A 64 -10.42 -4.50 -7.83
CA ILE A 64 -9.61 -3.53 -7.08
C ILE A 64 -9.59 -3.97 -5.63
N SER A 65 -8.41 -3.96 -5.03
CA SER A 65 -8.21 -4.12 -3.60
C SER A 65 -7.24 -3.07 -3.08
N PHE A 66 -7.15 -2.95 -1.76
CA PHE A 66 -6.12 -2.16 -1.08
C PHE A 66 -5.20 -3.10 -0.29
N PRO A 67 -3.95 -2.68 0.01
CA PRO A 67 -3.11 -3.40 0.95
C PRO A 67 -3.90 -3.71 2.23
N GLU A 68 -3.82 -4.96 2.68
CA GLU A 68 -4.43 -5.40 3.96
C GLU A 68 -3.96 -4.52 5.13
N PRO A 69 -4.69 -4.51 6.27
CA PRO A 69 -4.20 -3.86 7.48
C PRO A 69 -2.76 -4.28 7.73
N ILE A 70 -1.89 -3.29 7.87
CA ILE A 70 -0.47 -3.52 8.17
C ILE A 70 -0.41 -4.21 9.53
N THR A 71 -0.18 -5.52 9.53
CA THR A 71 -0.01 -6.30 10.75
C THR A 71 1.44 -6.29 11.19
N ARG A 72 1.67 -6.62 12.46
CA ARG A 72 3.01 -6.82 13.02
C ARG A 72 3.81 -7.80 12.18
N GLU A 73 3.21 -8.93 11.81
CA GLU A 73 3.85 -9.99 11.03
C GLU A 73 4.27 -9.50 9.64
N TYR A 74 3.44 -8.68 8.99
CA TYR A 74 3.77 -8.10 7.69
C TYR A 74 4.96 -7.13 7.78
N VAL A 75 4.95 -6.25 8.78
CA VAL A 75 6.04 -5.28 9.00
C VAL A 75 7.35 -6.00 9.29
N VAL A 76 7.32 -6.99 10.18
CA VAL A 76 8.46 -7.87 10.50
C VAL A 76 9.04 -8.52 9.24
N LYS A 77 8.18 -9.11 8.40
CA LYS A 77 8.61 -9.78 7.16
C LYS A 77 9.32 -8.84 6.20
N VAL A 78 8.83 -7.60 6.05
CA VAL A 78 9.43 -6.58 5.17
C VAL A 78 10.80 -6.13 5.70
N VAL A 79 10.90 -5.89 7.00
CA VAL A 79 12.16 -5.46 7.65
C VAL A 79 13.23 -6.54 7.53
N ARG A 80 12.90 -7.81 7.80
CA ARG A 80 13.82 -8.95 7.63
C ARG A 80 14.30 -9.07 6.18
N TRP A 81 13.37 -9.12 5.23
CA TRP A 81 13.71 -9.25 3.81
C TRP A 81 14.63 -8.12 3.32
N SER A 82 14.40 -6.88 3.77
CA SER A 82 15.23 -5.74 3.38
C SER A 82 16.67 -5.92 3.88
N LYS A 83 16.86 -6.32 5.14
CA LYS A 83 18.18 -6.61 5.72
C LYS A 83 18.90 -7.76 5.01
N ASP A 84 18.22 -8.88 4.75
CA ASP A 84 18.78 -10.04 4.04
C ASP A 84 19.30 -9.68 2.65
N LYS A 85 18.71 -8.66 2.01
CA LYS A 85 19.11 -8.15 0.71
C LYS A 85 20.11 -6.99 0.78
N GLY A 86 20.55 -6.59 1.98
CA GLY A 86 21.40 -5.42 2.19
C GLY A 86 20.73 -4.12 1.76
N ARG A 87 19.39 -4.05 1.82
CA ARG A 87 18.57 -2.90 1.42
C ARG A 87 18.01 -2.21 2.65
N ALA A 88 17.89 -0.88 2.56
CA ALA A 88 17.08 -0.14 3.50
C ALA A 88 15.60 -0.50 3.31
N TYR A 89 14.88 -0.71 4.40
CA TYR A 89 13.42 -0.72 4.36
C TYR A 89 12.91 0.73 4.23
N PRO A 90 11.71 0.97 3.70
CA PRO A 90 11.19 2.33 3.61
C PRO A 90 10.93 2.90 5.01
N ASP A 91 11.65 3.95 5.40
CA ASP A 91 11.50 4.58 6.72
C ASP A 91 10.05 5.02 6.99
N ALA A 92 9.34 5.50 5.97
CA ALA A 92 7.93 5.87 6.06
C ALA A 92 7.02 4.69 6.45
N PHE A 93 7.34 3.48 5.99
CA PHE A 93 6.58 2.27 6.30
C PHE A 93 6.78 1.84 7.75
N VAL A 94 8.03 1.82 8.22
CA VAL A 94 8.35 1.44 9.59
C VAL A 94 7.88 2.49 10.60
N ASN A 95 8.04 3.77 10.28
CA ASN A 95 7.57 4.86 11.14
C ASN A 95 6.04 4.87 11.25
N TYR A 96 5.31 4.52 10.20
CA TYR A 96 3.86 4.32 10.28
C TYR A 96 3.50 3.20 11.27
N ALA A 97 4.19 2.06 11.15
CA ALA A 97 3.93 0.90 11.97
C ALA A 97 4.20 1.19 13.46
N ILE A 98 5.27 1.93 13.78
CA ILE A 98 5.53 2.41 15.14
C ILE A 98 4.45 3.36 15.61
N LYS A 99 4.11 4.38 14.81
CA LYS A 99 3.13 5.42 15.17
C LYS A 99 1.74 4.85 15.47
N ASN A 100 1.38 3.73 14.85
CA ASN A 100 0.07 3.10 15.03
C ASN A 100 0.12 1.88 15.94
N ASN A 101 1.20 1.74 16.73
CA ASN A 101 1.38 0.66 17.71
C ASN A 101 1.29 -0.75 17.09
N ILE A 102 1.69 -0.89 15.81
CA ILE A 102 1.77 -2.18 15.10
C ILE A 102 3.08 -2.89 15.47
N ILE A 103 4.17 -2.13 15.58
CA ILE A 103 5.48 -2.55 16.12
C ILE A 103 6.04 -1.42 17.00
N THR A 104 7.16 -1.68 17.66
CA THR A 104 7.92 -0.73 18.47
C THR A 104 9.32 -0.53 17.89
N GLU A 105 10.06 0.47 18.37
CA GLU A 105 11.49 0.60 18.04
C GLU A 105 12.32 -0.58 18.56
N GLU A 106 11.89 -1.20 19.66
CA GLU A 106 12.52 -2.39 20.22
C GLU A 106 12.32 -3.58 19.29
N ASP A 107 11.13 -3.74 18.71
CA ASP A 107 10.86 -4.77 17.70
C ASP A 107 11.81 -4.65 16.50
N LEU A 108 12.16 -3.45 16.06
CA LEU A 108 13.13 -3.27 14.97
C LEU A 108 14.55 -3.72 15.33
N LYS A 109 14.91 -3.57 16.61
CA LYS A 109 16.22 -3.95 17.18
C LYS A 109 16.28 -5.45 17.47
N ASP A 110 15.20 -6.04 17.98
CA ASP A 110 15.10 -7.48 18.23
C ASP A 110 15.04 -8.27 16.92
N GLU A 111 14.26 -7.78 15.96
CA GLU A 111 14.25 -8.24 14.56
C GLU A 111 15.53 -7.85 13.79
N ALA A 112 16.42 -7.03 14.38
CA ALA A 112 17.78 -6.78 13.88
C ALA A 112 18.84 -7.69 14.49
N LEU A 113 18.54 -8.39 15.58
CA LEU A 113 19.53 -9.12 16.37
C LEU A 113 19.35 -10.64 16.37
N GLY A 114 18.46 -11.19 15.53
CA GLY A 114 18.47 -12.63 15.23
C GLY A 114 18.50 -13.52 16.47
N LYS A 115 17.62 -13.26 17.45
CA LYS A 115 17.33 -14.19 18.54
C LYS A 115 15.93 -14.73 18.30
N SER A 116 15.66 -15.98 17.96
CA SER A 116 16.46 -17.20 17.76
C SER A 116 15.81 -18.01 16.64
#